data_AF-A0A358N260-F1
#
_entry.id   AF-A0A358N260-F1
#
_cell.length_a   1.000
_cell.length_b   1.000
_cell.length_c   1.000
_cell.angle_alpha   90.00
_cell.angle_beta   90.00
_cell.angle_gamma   90.00
#
_symmetry.space_group_name_H-M   'P 1'
#
loop_
_entity.id
_entity.type
_entity.pdbx_description
1 polymer ?
#
loop_
_entity_poly.entity_id
_entity_poly.type
_entity_poly.pdbx_seq_one_letter_code
_entity_poly.pdbx_strand_id
1 'polypeptide(L)'
;MLLATSSAHGDTYTPGSKVDQDFKKFAKSFLETHCLDCHSATDPEGNLSLADLGPVNEVNAAVWKSVWAQVTLKEMPPQDVADVGVVERLQFSDWIVSELQRVMRDKGGFQANLDPDKGNFVDHDLLFESLPADIKLMPTSSPSRIWRVTPQEHMTRLNALINQEPEFNAEKPGLRTQGDFVPTNHGGELKIYFGTDRIIKWQGGTVAYATAVKSTPAILSSPRAHGLENYSDFSTVNSAEATQVFGVAGDIIRYMARGPLSIAKPYQITDDPKSIEDKMKGDLRGLPTSIVYSTKVMRPLTPISALFEVSEFSDEELREAIRFLFEALCFRPPSELEEDGYFKMVEQTIEKLGKEEGLVLGLSSVFLDRDALFRPELVQKGKADRYGRVMLQDWELGLAVNHALRYLQPDDQLRQSIMDGRMRTKADVKREVERMLADDSVRKPRVLRFFRDYFDYDLAGYICKDTKALGETGAAAGTSHYRAMFDGTASTDRLIELILDEDKDVLKQLLTTNKVVASRGDNIYFGQRRTREEEKASVAKEKKEAAELAARQAAEKEAWLKANPGKKPPKPPKKKRS
;
A
#
# COMPACT_ATOMS: atom_id res chain seq x y z
N MET A 1 12.56 -48.53 -45.15
CA MET A 1 12.39 -49.06 -43.79
C MET A 1 12.26 -47.86 -42.88
N LEU A 2 11.03 -47.44 -42.57
CA LEU A 2 10.76 -46.39 -41.60
C LEU A 2 11.11 -46.95 -40.22
N LEU A 3 12.10 -46.38 -39.55
CA LEU A 3 12.30 -46.58 -38.13
C LEU A 3 11.42 -45.57 -37.41
N ALA A 4 10.20 -46.00 -37.10
CA ALA A 4 9.38 -45.37 -36.08
C ALA A 4 10.09 -45.61 -34.73
N THR A 5 10.71 -44.57 -34.18
CA THR A 5 11.07 -44.54 -32.77
C THR A 5 9.78 -44.40 -31.97
N SER A 6 9.44 -45.46 -31.24
CA SER A 6 8.30 -45.46 -30.33
C SER A 6 8.56 -44.45 -29.20
N SER A 7 7.93 -43.29 -29.26
CA SER A 7 7.76 -42.45 -28.07
C SER A 7 6.91 -43.22 -27.07
N ALA A 8 7.52 -43.55 -25.93
CA ALA A 8 6.83 -44.15 -24.81
C ALA A 8 5.64 -43.27 -24.42
N HIS A 9 4.44 -43.84 -24.48
CA HIS A 9 3.26 -43.28 -23.81
C HIS A 9 3.46 -43.40 -22.29
N GLY A 10 3.19 -42.34 -21.51
CA GLY A 10 2.62 -42.54 -20.18
C GLY A 10 2.93 -41.56 -19.05
N ASP A 11 3.95 -40.71 -19.13
CA ASP A 11 4.32 -39.89 -17.96
C ASP A 11 3.72 -38.49 -18.04
N THR A 12 2.56 -38.31 -17.39
CA THR A 12 1.99 -36.99 -17.15
C THR A 12 2.99 -36.12 -16.39
N TYR A 13 3.32 -34.94 -16.92
CA TYR A 13 4.20 -33.98 -16.29
C TYR A 13 3.44 -33.02 -15.37
N THR A 14 4.06 -32.68 -14.25
CA THR A 14 3.53 -31.70 -13.29
C THR A 14 4.47 -30.49 -13.26
N PRO A 15 4.08 -29.35 -13.86
CA PRO A 15 4.90 -28.14 -13.84
C PRO A 15 5.25 -27.70 -12.41
N GLY A 16 6.47 -27.22 -12.22
CA GLY A 16 7.06 -26.85 -10.94
C GLY A 16 7.54 -28.03 -10.09
N SER A 17 7.41 -29.28 -10.56
CA SER A 17 7.99 -30.44 -9.90
C SER A 17 9.50 -30.52 -10.11
N LYS A 18 10.23 -31.07 -9.14
CA LYS A 18 11.68 -31.22 -9.24
C LYS A 18 12.03 -32.13 -10.43
N VAL A 19 12.82 -31.61 -11.36
CA VAL A 19 13.33 -32.37 -12.51
C VAL A 19 14.72 -32.93 -12.16
N ASP A 20 14.78 -34.21 -11.78
CA ASP A 20 16.03 -34.88 -11.39
C ASP A 20 16.76 -35.47 -12.61
N GLN A 21 17.17 -34.59 -13.52
CA GLN A 21 17.89 -34.96 -14.74
C GLN A 21 19.28 -34.32 -14.80
N ASP A 22 20.24 -35.02 -15.40
CA ASP A 22 21.61 -34.54 -15.51
C ASP A 22 21.82 -33.64 -16.74
N PHE A 23 22.72 -32.66 -16.61
CA PHE A 23 23.02 -31.72 -17.70
C PHE A 23 23.41 -32.42 -19.01
N LYS A 24 24.23 -33.49 -18.95
CA LYS A 24 24.81 -34.11 -20.16
C LYS A 24 23.76 -34.85 -20.99
N LYS A 25 22.81 -35.51 -20.35
CA LYS A 25 21.76 -36.30 -21.02
C LYS A 25 20.54 -35.49 -21.36
N PHE A 26 20.20 -34.51 -20.54
CA PHE A 26 18.95 -33.76 -20.69
C PHE A 26 19.18 -32.39 -21.30
N ALA A 27 19.76 -31.47 -20.51
CA ALA A 27 19.87 -30.07 -20.93
C ALA A 27 20.76 -29.88 -22.16
N LYS A 28 21.86 -30.62 -22.27
CA LYS A 28 22.74 -30.58 -23.44
C LYS A 28 22.03 -31.10 -24.70
N SER A 29 21.26 -32.19 -24.59
CA SER A 29 20.48 -32.73 -25.71
C SER A 29 19.43 -31.73 -26.18
N PHE A 30 18.78 -31.02 -25.25
CA PHE A 30 17.83 -29.96 -25.57
C PHE A 30 18.51 -28.82 -26.34
N LEU A 31 19.65 -28.33 -25.85
CA LEU A 31 20.42 -27.27 -26.52
C LEU A 31 20.86 -27.69 -27.93
N GLU A 32 21.39 -28.92 -28.07
CA GLU A 32 21.84 -29.46 -29.36
C GLU A 32 20.70 -29.59 -30.38
N THR A 33 19.49 -29.90 -29.92
CA THR A 33 18.33 -30.12 -30.81
C THR A 33 17.63 -28.82 -31.18
N HIS A 34 17.50 -27.89 -30.22
CA HIS A 34 16.59 -26.75 -30.36
C HIS A 34 17.28 -25.39 -30.37
N CYS A 35 18.59 -25.31 -30.09
CA CYS A 35 19.29 -24.03 -29.90
C CYS A 35 20.55 -23.87 -30.74
N LEU A 36 21.35 -24.93 -30.93
CA LEU A 36 22.69 -24.81 -31.52
C LEU A 36 22.70 -24.50 -33.02
N ASP A 37 21.60 -24.70 -33.74
CA ASP A 37 21.51 -24.33 -35.16
C ASP A 37 21.69 -22.81 -35.36
N CYS A 38 21.13 -21.99 -34.47
CA CYS A 38 21.27 -20.52 -34.50
C CYS A 38 22.35 -20.00 -33.52
N HIS A 39 22.58 -20.70 -32.41
CA HIS A 39 23.50 -20.25 -31.34
C HIS A 39 24.80 -21.09 -31.29
N SER A 40 25.35 -21.39 -32.47
CA SER A 40 26.58 -22.18 -32.62
C SER A 40 27.85 -21.38 -32.25
N ALA A 41 29.02 -22.02 -32.26
CA ALA A 41 30.30 -21.32 -32.09
C ALA A 41 30.67 -20.41 -33.28
N THR A 42 30.06 -20.63 -34.45
CA THR A 42 30.32 -19.90 -35.69
C THR A 42 29.12 -19.01 -36.02
N ASP A 43 29.33 -17.70 -36.03
CA ASP A 43 28.32 -16.68 -36.36
C ASP A 43 27.00 -16.79 -35.56
N PRO A 44 27.05 -16.82 -34.21
CA PRO A 44 25.85 -16.99 -33.40
C PRO A 44 24.89 -15.81 -33.50
N GLU A 45 23.61 -16.10 -33.66
CA GLU A 45 22.56 -15.10 -33.55
C GLU A 45 22.57 -14.40 -32.18
N GLY A 46 22.25 -13.10 -32.19
CA GLY A 46 22.25 -12.28 -30.98
C GLY A 46 23.62 -12.15 -30.30
N ASN A 47 24.72 -12.50 -30.97
CA ASN A 47 26.08 -12.58 -30.40
C ASN A 47 26.17 -13.50 -29.18
N LEU A 48 25.34 -14.55 -29.12
CA LEU A 48 25.31 -15.52 -28.02
C LEU A 48 25.59 -16.93 -28.52
N SER A 49 26.78 -17.47 -28.24
CA SER A 49 27.10 -18.88 -28.46
C SER A 49 26.71 -19.71 -27.23
N LEU A 50 26.00 -20.81 -27.47
CA LEU A 50 25.63 -21.80 -26.45
C LEU A 50 26.45 -23.10 -26.58
N ALA A 51 27.35 -23.19 -27.56
CA ALA A 51 28.11 -24.40 -27.87
C ALA A 51 28.99 -24.89 -26.68
N ASP A 52 29.59 -23.94 -25.95
CA ASP A 52 30.45 -24.23 -24.79
C ASP A 52 29.70 -24.05 -23.45
N LEU A 53 28.38 -23.88 -23.48
CA LEU A 53 27.59 -23.68 -22.26
C LEU A 53 27.53 -24.98 -21.46
N GLY A 54 28.29 -25.05 -20.37
CA GLY A 54 28.28 -26.17 -19.43
C GLY A 54 27.14 -26.13 -18.40
N PRO A 55 27.16 -27.04 -17.40
CA PRO A 55 26.21 -27.04 -16.29
C PRO A 55 26.13 -25.68 -15.59
N VAL A 56 24.99 -25.38 -14.99
CA VAL A 56 24.78 -24.14 -14.23
C VAL A 56 25.86 -24.01 -13.14
N ASN A 57 26.52 -22.86 -13.12
CA ASN A 57 27.50 -22.44 -12.15
C ASN A 57 27.44 -20.91 -12.00
N GLU A 58 28.28 -20.36 -11.12
CA GLU A 58 28.28 -18.93 -10.78
C GLU A 58 28.62 -18.04 -11.97
N VAL A 59 29.52 -18.49 -12.83
CA VAL A 59 30.04 -17.71 -13.96
C VAL A 59 29.02 -17.64 -15.09
N ASN A 60 28.29 -18.74 -15.34
CA ASN A 60 27.31 -18.81 -16.43
C ASN A 60 25.84 -18.64 -15.99
N ALA A 61 25.56 -18.40 -14.70
CA ALA A 61 24.20 -18.25 -14.18
C ALA A 61 23.40 -17.16 -14.90
N ALA A 62 24.05 -16.06 -15.30
CA ALA A 62 23.40 -14.99 -16.05
C ALA A 62 22.94 -15.46 -17.45
N VAL A 63 23.74 -16.28 -18.14
CA VAL A 63 23.38 -16.86 -19.44
C VAL A 63 22.23 -17.84 -19.28
N TRP A 64 22.30 -18.73 -18.29
CA TRP A 64 21.20 -19.67 -18.00
C TRP A 64 19.90 -18.96 -17.61
N LYS A 65 19.98 -17.85 -16.88
CA LYS A 65 18.81 -17.00 -16.58
C LYS A 65 18.19 -16.42 -17.86
N SER A 66 19.01 -15.97 -18.80
CA SER A 66 18.53 -15.49 -20.10
C SER A 66 17.88 -16.61 -20.92
N VAL A 67 18.52 -17.79 -21.00
CA VAL A 67 17.96 -18.98 -21.67
C VAL A 67 16.62 -19.36 -21.06
N TRP A 68 16.55 -19.47 -19.74
CA TRP A 68 15.29 -19.74 -19.03
C TRP A 68 14.19 -18.73 -19.36
N ALA A 69 14.52 -17.44 -19.39
CA ALA A 69 13.55 -16.40 -19.71
C ALA A 69 13.02 -16.56 -21.14
N GLN A 70 13.89 -16.70 -22.14
CA GLN A 70 13.48 -16.84 -23.54
C GLN A 70 12.62 -18.09 -23.77
N VAL A 71 13.04 -19.24 -23.22
CA VAL A 71 12.31 -20.50 -23.38
C VAL A 71 10.97 -20.48 -22.63
N THR A 72 10.94 -19.96 -21.40
CA THR A 72 9.69 -19.89 -20.62
C THR A 72 8.65 -18.97 -21.26
N LEU A 73 9.11 -17.88 -21.88
CA LEU A 73 8.26 -16.91 -22.58
C LEU A 73 7.84 -17.35 -24.00
N LYS A 74 8.32 -18.50 -24.48
CA LYS A 74 8.15 -18.96 -25.87
C LYS A 74 8.68 -17.97 -26.92
N GLU A 75 9.65 -17.15 -26.56
CA GLU A 75 10.37 -16.29 -27.51
C GLU A 75 11.40 -17.10 -28.30
N MET A 76 11.86 -18.23 -27.73
CA MET A 76 12.76 -19.18 -28.36
C MET A 76 12.20 -20.61 -28.28
N PRO A 77 12.31 -21.40 -29.36
CA PRO A 77 12.78 -21.02 -30.71
C PRO A 77 11.88 -19.97 -31.39
N PRO A 78 12.39 -19.20 -32.36
CA PRO A 78 11.58 -18.20 -33.08
C PRO A 78 10.50 -18.88 -33.93
N GLN A 79 9.46 -18.13 -34.31
CA GLN A 79 8.27 -18.67 -34.96
C GLN A 79 8.51 -19.37 -36.31
N ASP A 80 9.65 -19.12 -36.96
CA ASP A 80 10.07 -19.70 -38.24
C ASP A 80 10.86 -21.01 -38.08
N VAL A 81 11.13 -21.44 -36.85
CA VAL A 81 11.80 -22.70 -36.51
C VAL A 81 10.79 -23.66 -35.88
N ALA A 82 11.11 -24.96 -35.87
CA ALA A 82 10.26 -25.97 -35.23
C ALA A 82 10.04 -25.65 -33.74
N ASP A 83 8.78 -25.61 -33.32
CA ASP A 83 8.39 -25.35 -31.93
C ASP A 83 8.78 -26.52 -31.02
N VAL A 84 9.05 -26.21 -29.75
CA VAL A 84 9.31 -27.18 -28.69
C VAL A 84 7.98 -27.58 -28.06
N GLY A 85 7.74 -28.89 -27.96
CA GLY A 85 6.54 -29.41 -27.32
C GLY A 85 6.35 -28.86 -25.89
N VAL A 86 5.11 -28.58 -25.50
CA VAL A 86 4.78 -27.92 -24.23
C VAL A 86 5.42 -28.61 -23.02
N VAL A 87 5.34 -29.95 -22.95
CA VAL A 87 5.90 -30.73 -21.83
C VAL A 87 7.42 -30.64 -21.79
N GLU A 88 8.09 -30.79 -22.94
CA GLU A 88 9.55 -30.72 -23.05
C GLU A 88 10.08 -29.34 -22.65
N ARG A 89 9.41 -28.28 -23.12
CA ARG A 89 9.72 -26.90 -22.76
C ARG A 89 9.60 -26.65 -21.26
N LEU A 90 8.49 -27.08 -20.65
CA LEU A 90 8.26 -26.89 -19.21
C LEU A 90 9.28 -27.68 -18.38
N GLN A 91 9.59 -28.92 -18.76
CA GLN A 91 10.63 -29.72 -18.11
C GLN A 91 12.00 -29.05 -18.17
N PHE A 92 12.37 -28.49 -19.32
CA PHE A 92 13.64 -27.78 -19.48
C PHE A 92 13.68 -26.49 -18.65
N SER A 93 12.61 -25.69 -18.68
CA SER A 93 12.49 -24.49 -17.85
C SER A 93 12.59 -24.81 -16.35
N ASP A 94 11.86 -25.80 -15.86
CA ASP A 94 11.86 -26.20 -14.44
C ASP A 94 13.20 -26.81 -13.99
N TRP A 95 13.90 -27.48 -14.90
CA TRP A 95 15.28 -27.93 -14.69
C TRP A 95 16.24 -26.75 -14.50
N ILE A 96 16.18 -25.74 -15.38
CA ILE A 96 17.03 -24.54 -15.24
C ILE A 96 16.75 -23.83 -13.92
N VAL A 97 15.48 -23.64 -13.55
CA VAL A 97 15.08 -23.04 -12.27
C VAL A 97 15.68 -23.81 -11.10
N SER A 98 15.56 -25.14 -11.10
CA SER A 98 16.08 -26.01 -10.03
C SER A 98 17.60 -25.88 -9.88
N GLU A 99 18.33 -25.83 -10.98
CA GLU A 99 19.78 -25.69 -10.98
C GLU A 99 20.24 -24.28 -10.59
N LEU A 100 19.56 -23.24 -11.05
CA LEU A 100 19.81 -21.86 -10.60
C LEU A 100 19.55 -21.72 -9.10
N GLN A 101 18.45 -22.25 -8.59
CA GLN A 101 18.15 -22.25 -7.15
C GLN A 101 19.19 -23.00 -6.33
N ARG A 102 19.70 -24.14 -6.85
CA ARG A 102 20.74 -24.93 -6.20
C ARG A 102 22.07 -24.19 -6.13
N VAL A 103 22.51 -23.61 -7.24
CA VAL A 103 23.82 -22.93 -7.38
C VAL A 103 23.83 -21.57 -6.68
N MET A 104 22.71 -20.85 -6.72
CA MET A 104 22.60 -19.49 -6.19
C MET A 104 22.13 -19.42 -4.74
N ARG A 105 21.82 -20.55 -4.09
CA ARG A 105 21.25 -20.61 -2.72
C ARG A 105 21.94 -19.66 -1.73
N ASP A 106 23.26 -19.67 -1.69
CA ASP A 106 24.07 -18.88 -0.76
C ASP A 106 24.61 -17.59 -1.39
N LYS A 107 24.08 -17.19 -2.56
CA LYS A 107 24.55 -16.07 -3.39
C LYS A 107 23.42 -15.13 -3.79
N GLY A 108 22.48 -14.93 -2.87
CA GLY A 108 21.28 -14.11 -3.11
C GLY A 108 20.08 -14.88 -3.68
N GLY A 109 20.23 -16.18 -3.97
CA GLY A 109 19.14 -17.04 -4.43
C GLY A 109 18.73 -16.80 -5.88
N PHE A 110 17.73 -17.56 -6.33
CA PHE A 110 17.05 -17.35 -7.60
C PHE A 110 15.55 -17.53 -7.42
N GLN A 111 14.80 -16.46 -7.60
CA GLN A 111 13.34 -16.43 -7.41
C GLN A 111 12.61 -15.70 -8.54
N ALA A 112 13.29 -15.39 -9.65
CA ALA A 112 12.69 -14.63 -10.75
C ALA A 112 11.47 -15.34 -11.38
N ASN A 113 11.39 -16.66 -11.25
CA ASN A 113 10.24 -17.47 -11.67
C ASN A 113 9.00 -17.31 -10.77
N LEU A 114 9.17 -16.75 -9.56
CA LEU A 114 8.09 -16.50 -8.60
C LEU A 114 7.55 -15.06 -8.69
N ASP A 115 8.13 -14.24 -9.56
CA ASP A 115 7.68 -12.87 -9.80
C ASP A 115 6.28 -12.88 -10.43
N PRO A 116 5.26 -12.23 -9.82
CA PRO A 116 3.91 -12.19 -10.35
C PRO A 116 3.79 -11.66 -11.77
N ASP A 117 4.71 -10.78 -12.21
CA ASP A 117 4.71 -10.26 -13.59
C ASP A 117 4.93 -11.39 -14.60
N LYS A 118 5.55 -12.50 -14.17
CA LYS A 118 5.68 -13.71 -14.99
C LYS A 118 4.36 -14.41 -15.25
N GLY A 119 3.35 -14.18 -14.41
CA GLY A 119 1.99 -14.65 -14.62
C GLY A 119 1.37 -14.15 -15.93
N ASN A 120 1.72 -12.93 -16.37
CA ASN A 120 1.21 -12.36 -17.62
C ASN A 120 1.71 -13.07 -18.89
N PHE A 121 2.73 -13.92 -18.76
CA PHE A 121 3.30 -14.69 -19.86
C PHE A 121 2.92 -16.16 -19.79
N VAL A 122 2.10 -16.55 -18.82
CA VAL A 122 1.49 -17.88 -18.83
C VAL A 122 0.52 -17.92 -20.00
N ASP A 123 0.65 -18.97 -20.81
CA ASP A 123 -0.25 -19.21 -21.92
C ASP A 123 -1.71 -19.24 -21.43
N HIS A 124 -2.56 -18.44 -22.05
CA HIS A 124 -3.96 -18.30 -21.65
C HIS A 124 -4.71 -19.62 -21.81
N ASP A 125 -4.34 -20.46 -22.78
CA ASP A 125 -4.97 -21.76 -23.00
C ASP A 125 -4.68 -22.71 -21.83
N LEU A 126 -3.53 -22.55 -21.15
CA LEU A 126 -3.22 -23.30 -19.93
C LEU A 126 -4.05 -22.84 -18.71
N LEU A 127 -4.61 -21.62 -18.75
CA LEU A 127 -5.39 -21.05 -17.66
C LEU A 127 -6.90 -21.22 -17.87
N PHE A 128 -7.37 -21.12 -19.11
CA PHE A 128 -8.78 -21.00 -19.44
C PHE A 128 -9.32 -22.12 -20.34
N GLU A 129 -8.46 -22.93 -20.95
CA GLU A 129 -8.85 -24.06 -21.80
C GLU A 129 -8.53 -25.43 -21.16
N SER A 130 -8.83 -26.50 -21.88
CA SER A 130 -8.45 -27.85 -21.47
C SER A 130 -6.95 -28.03 -21.55
N LEU A 131 -6.34 -28.32 -20.40
CA LEU A 131 -4.92 -28.67 -20.31
C LEU A 131 -4.55 -29.81 -21.28
N PRO A 132 -3.35 -29.80 -21.87
CA PRO A 132 -2.83 -30.94 -22.61
C PRO A 132 -2.95 -32.23 -21.78
N ALA A 133 -3.29 -33.35 -22.45
CA ALA A 133 -3.55 -34.63 -21.77
C ALA A 133 -2.38 -35.10 -20.87
N ASP A 134 -1.15 -34.70 -21.24
CA ASP A 134 0.08 -35.06 -20.54
C ASP A 134 0.44 -34.05 -19.43
N ILE A 135 -0.38 -33.03 -19.15
CA ILE A 135 -0.14 -32.06 -18.09
C ILE A 135 -1.11 -32.28 -16.93
N LYS A 136 -0.56 -32.36 -15.72
CA LYS A 136 -1.31 -32.42 -14.49
C LYS A 136 -0.89 -31.30 -13.55
N LEU A 137 -1.82 -30.41 -13.21
CA LEU A 137 -1.56 -29.36 -12.24
C LEU A 137 -1.63 -29.88 -10.81
N MET A 138 -0.73 -29.39 -9.96
CA MET A 138 -0.91 -29.49 -8.52
C MET A 138 -2.03 -28.57 -8.07
N PRO A 139 -2.82 -28.95 -7.05
CA PRO A 139 -3.79 -28.04 -6.50
C PRO A 139 -3.08 -26.82 -5.89
N THR A 140 -3.54 -25.63 -6.25
CA THR A 140 -2.88 -24.36 -5.96
C THR A 140 -2.74 -24.11 -4.45
N SER A 141 -1.60 -23.51 -4.08
CA SER A 141 -1.29 -23.03 -2.74
C SER A 141 -0.10 -22.11 -2.79
N SER A 142 0.00 -21.23 -1.80
CA SER A 142 1.23 -20.47 -1.54
C SER A 142 2.17 -21.24 -0.61
N PRO A 143 3.50 -21.10 -0.79
CA PRO A 143 4.48 -21.57 0.20
C PRO A 143 4.44 -20.70 1.47
N SER A 144 5.12 -21.16 2.52
CA SER A 144 5.42 -20.34 3.69
C SER A 144 6.23 -19.11 3.29
N ARG A 145 5.90 -17.93 3.81
CA ARG A 145 6.49 -16.68 3.37
C ARG A 145 6.36 -15.58 4.42
N ILE A 146 7.08 -14.51 4.20
CA ILE A 146 6.98 -13.28 4.99
C ILE A 146 6.79 -12.15 3.99
N TRP A 147 5.66 -11.45 4.07
CA TRP A 147 5.42 -10.27 3.24
C TRP A 147 5.91 -9.03 3.95
N ARG A 148 6.59 -8.13 3.25
CA ARG A 148 6.85 -6.81 3.82
C ARG A 148 5.55 -6.01 3.85
N VAL A 149 5.35 -5.27 4.94
CA VAL A 149 4.29 -4.26 4.98
C VAL A 149 4.62 -3.18 3.95
N THR A 150 3.72 -2.97 2.99
CA THR A 150 3.89 -1.93 1.96
C THR A 150 4.08 -0.56 2.60
N PRO A 151 4.81 0.37 1.95
CA PRO A 151 4.96 1.74 2.46
C PRO A 151 3.62 2.36 2.83
N GLN A 152 2.62 2.15 1.96
CA GLN A 152 1.28 2.67 2.16
C GLN A 152 0.57 2.15 3.41
N GLU A 153 0.53 0.83 3.59
CA GLU A 153 -0.08 0.24 4.76
C GLU A 153 0.63 0.71 6.04
N HIS A 154 1.96 0.70 6.04
CA HIS A 154 2.74 1.17 7.18
C HIS A 154 2.34 2.60 7.56
N MET A 155 2.31 3.52 6.60
CA MET A 155 1.89 4.91 6.86
C MET A 155 0.43 5.02 7.32
N THR A 156 -0.46 4.18 6.80
CA THR A 156 -1.87 4.13 7.23
C THR A 156 -2.00 3.69 8.70
N ARG A 157 -1.25 2.66 9.10
CA ARG A 157 -1.18 2.20 10.50
C ARG A 157 -0.64 3.28 11.43
N LEU A 158 0.46 3.92 11.05
CA LEU A 158 1.06 5.00 11.83
C LEU A 158 0.16 6.22 11.94
N ASN A 159 -0.54 6.57 10.86
CA ASN A 159 -1.49 7.69 10.85
C ASN A 159 -2.62 7.48 11.87
N ALA A 160 -3.15 6.26 11.98
CA ALA A 160 -4.22 5.93 12.92
C ALA A 160 -3.83 6.09 14.40
N LEU A 161 -2.54 6.07 14.73
CA LEU A 161 -2.04 6.30 16.09
C LEU A 161 -2.11 7.78 16.51
N ILE A 162 -1.99 8.70 15.55
CA ILE A 162 -1.81 10.13 15.83
C ILE A 162 -2.95 11.02 15.35
N ASN A 163 -3.70 10.58 14.34
CA ASN A 163 -4.78 11.34 13.71
C ASN A 163 -6.10 10.60 13.86
N GLN A 164 -7.12 11.30 14.34
CA GLN A 164 -8.48 10.78 14.36
C GLN A 164 -9.15 11.09 13.01
N GLU A 165 -9.59 10.04 12.33
CA GLU A 165 -10.34 10.15 11.07
C GLU A 165 -11.79 9.75 11.29
N PRO A 166 -12.74 10.26 10.48
CA PRO A 166 -14.13 9.86 10.60
C PRO A 166 -14.29 8.35 10.43
N GLU A 167 -15.18 7.75 11.20
CA GLU A 167 -15.62 6.37 10.98
C GLU A 167 -16.23 6.19 9.59
N PHE A 168 -16.19 4.95 9.09
CA PHE A 168 -16.68 4.67 7.75
C PHE A 168 -18.20 4.78 7.72
N ASN A 169 -18.72 5.46 6.69
CA ASN A 169 -20.14 5.57 6.45
C ASN A 169 -20.48 4.97 5.08
N ALA A 170 -21.16 3.83 5.10
CA ALA A 170 -21.61 3.11 3.91
C ALA A 170 -22.53 3.94 2.99
N GLU A 171 -23.26 4.93 3.52
CA GLU A 171 -24.09 5.85 2.71
C GLU A 171 -23.24 6.89 1.96
N LYS A 172 -21.97 7.04 2.33
CA LYS A 172 -21.03 8.02 1.75
C LYS A 172 -19.67 7.38 1.49
N PRO A 173 -19.59 6.32 0.67
CA PRO A 173 -18.40 5.49 0.54
C PRO A 173 -17.19 6.24 -0.05
N GLY A 174 -17.43 7.29 -0.85
CA GLY A 174 -16.37 8.14 -1.41
C GLY A 174 -15.80 9.19 -0.45
N LEU A 175 -16.28 9.27 0.80
CA LEU A 175 -15.66 10.13 1.80
C LEU A 175 -14.52 9.41 2.49
N ARG A 176 -13.36 10.06 2.52
CA ARG A 176 -12.18 9.55 3.23
C ARG A 176 -12.51 9.27 4.69
N THR A 177 -12.18 8.06 5.11
CA THR A 177 -12.43 7.54 6.44
C THR A 177 -11.18 6.92 7.05
N GLN A 178 -11.24 6.60 8.34
CA GLN A 178 -10.21 5.86 9.04
C GLN A 178 -9.90 4.53 8.34
N GLY A 179 -8.61 4.31 8.08
CA GLY A 179 -8.12 3.09 7.44
C GLY A 179 -8.11 3.12 5.92
N ASP A 180 -8.53 4.24 5.31
CA ASP A 180 -8.26 4.49 3.90
C ASP A 180 -6.78 4.73 3.63
N PHE A 181 -6.44 4.60 2.36
CA PHE A 181 -5.16 5.03 1.80
C PHE A 181 -4.85 6.48 2.22
N VAL A 182 -3.69 6.71 2.88
CA VAL A 182 -3.09 8.04 3.05
C VAL A 182 -2.75 8.64 1.69
N PRO A 183 -3.39 9.74 1.26
CA PRO A 183 -3.13 10.34 -0.04
C PRO A 183 -1.72 10.92 -0.12
N THR A 184 -1.16 10.94 -1.32
CA THR A 184 0.09 11.66 -1.58
C THR A 184 -0.15 13.18 -1.45
N ASN A 185 0.89 13.91 -1.06
CA ASN A 185 0.84 15.36 -1.01
C ASN A 185 0.87 15.97 -2.43
N HIS A 186 0.84 17.30 -2.52
CA HIS A 186 0.89 18.02 -3.81
C HIS A 186 2.13 17.74 -4.68
N GLY A 187 3.21 17.21 -4.10
CA GLY A 187 4.42 16.81 -4.81
C GLY A 187 4.48 15.30 -5.11
N GLY A 188 3.40 14.56 -4.86
CA GLY A 188 3.38 13.10 -5.01
C GLY A 188 4.11 12.35 -3.89
N GLU A 189 4.40 12.99 -2.76
CA GLU A 189 5.09 12.30 -1.65
C GLU A 189 4.08 11.68 -0.69
N LEU A 190 4.28 10.40 -0.34
CA LEU A 190 3.55 9.75 0.73
C LEU A 190 4.07 10.22 2.10
N LYS A 191 3.26 11.00 2.81
CA LYS A 191 3.58 11.59 4.12
C LYS A 191 2.40 11.52 5.08
N ILE A 192 2.67 11.32 6.36
CA ILE A 192 1.72 11.61 7.44
C ILE A 192 2.12 12.90 8.13
N TYR A 193 1.13 13.64 8.62
CA TYR A 193 1.32 14.94 9.24
C TYR A 193 0.85 14.91 10.69
N PHE A 194 1.52 15.66 11.55
CA PHE A 194 1.22 15.73 12.98
C PHE A 194 0.39 16.97 13.28
N GLY A 195 -0.83 16.77 13.81
CA GLY A 195 -1.66 17.87 14.37
C GLY A 195 -2.20 18.89 13.37
N THR A 196 -2.32 18.52 12.10
CA THR A 196 -2.84 19.40 11.04
C THR A 196 -4.28 19.83 11.28
N ASP A 197 -5.08 18.94 11.85
CA ASP A 197 -6.45 19.12 12.31
C ASP A 197 -6.62 20.23 13.37
N ARG A 198 -5.54 20.61 14.05
CA ARG A 198 -5.53 21.65 15.09
C ARG A 198 -4.94 22.98 14.63
N ILE A 199 -4.39 23.08 13.43
CA ILE A 199 -3.80 24.33 12.97
C ILE A 199 -4.90 25.36 12.71
N ILE A 200 -4.87 26.47 13.44
CA ILE A 200 -5.86 27.55 13.31
C ILE A 200 -5.29 28.83 12.70
N LYS A 201 -3.97 28.98 12.66
CA LYS A 201 -3.27 30.10 12.01
C LYS A 201 -1.87 29.67 11.60
N TRP A 202 -1.37 30.21 10.49
CA TRP A 202 0.04 30.12 10.12
C TRP A 202 0.51 31.40 9.42
N GLN A 203 1.83 31.56 9.26
CA GLN A 203 2.44 32.63 8.47
C GLN A 203 3.00 32.10 7.14
N GLY A 204 2.64 32.73 6.02
CA GLY A 204 3.15 32.40 4.69
C GLY A 204 2.15 31.67 3.78
N GLY A 205 2.59 31.41 2.54
CA GLY A 205 1.82 30.67 1.55
C GLY A 205 1.92 29.16 1.71
N THR A 206 1.38 28.40 0.75
CA THR A 206 1.30 26.94 0.80
C THR A 206 2.65 26.24 1.00
N VAL A 207 3.72 26.72 0.35
CA VAL A 207 5.06 26.13 0.49
C VAL A 207 5.59 26.32 1.91
N ALA A 208 5.50 27.54 2.44
CA ALA A 208 5.91 27.84 3.81
C ALA A 208 5.12 27.03 4.84
N TYR A 209 3.82 26.85 4.62
CA TYR A 209 2.98 25.98 5.44
C TYR A 209 3.48 24.53 5.39
N ALA A 210 3.66 23.97 4.20
CA ALA A 210 4.11 22.59 4.03
C ALA A 210 5.48 22.32 4.67
N THR A 211 6.39 23.29 4.64
CA THR A 211 7.70 23.21 5.30
C THR A 211 7.60 23.31 6.83
N ALA A 212 6.68 24.13 7.35
CA ALA A 212 6.55 24.36 8.79
C ALA A 212 5.87 23.21 9.53
N VAL A 213 4.94 22.49 8.88
CA VAL A 213 4.17 21.41 9.50
C VAL A 213 5.06 20.17 9.68
N LYS A 214 5.14 19.67 10.92
CA LYS A 214 5.83 18.40 11.21
C LYS A 214 5.16 17.27 10.44
N SER A 215 5.96 16.54 9.68
CA SER A 215 5.54 15.38 8.89
C SER A 215 6.60 14.31 8.88
N THR A 216 6.19 13.10 8.50
CA THR A 216 7.07 11.95 8.30
C THR A 216 6.78 11.35 6.93
N PRO A 217 7.80 11.20 6.07
CA PRO A 217 7.67 10.48 4.80
C PRO A 217 7.58 8.97 5.00
N ALA A 218 7.17 8.27 3.95
CA ALA A 218 7.28 6.82 3.88
C ALA A 218 8.70 6.34 4.22
N ILE A 219 8.80 5.39 5.15
CA ILE A 219 10.08 4.87 5.66
C ILE A 219 10.45 3.57 4.97
N LEU A 220 9.49 2.64 4.90
CA LEU A 220 9.71 1.35 4.25
C LEU A 220 9.79 1.57 2.74
N SER A 221 10.77 0.94 2.11
CA SER A 221 10.92 0.90 0.67
C SER A 221 10.09 -0.23 0.05
N SER A 222 9.68 -0.04 -1.20
CA SER A 222 9.14 -1.11 -2.05
C SER A 222 10.16 -1.47 -3.13
N PRO A 223 10.36 -2.75 -3.47
CA PRO A 223 11.16 -3.14 -4.63
C PRO A 223 10.48 -2.79 -5.96
N ARG A 224 9.17 -2.50 -5.93
CA ARG A 224 8.36 -2.16 -7.09
C ARG A 224 7.87 -0.72 -6.99
N ALA A 225 7.97 0.01 -8.09
CA ALA A 225 7.46 1.38 -8.20
C ALA A 225 6.04 1.45 -8.78
N HIS A 226 5.51 0.32 -9.27
CA HIS A 226 4.22 0.17 -9.93
C HIS A 226 3.74 -1.28 -9.81
N GLY A 227 2.48 -1.57 -10.16
CA GLY A 227 1.99 -2.94 -10.18
C GLY A 227 1.67 -3.52 -8.79
N LEU A 228 1.82 -4.84 -8.66
CA LEU A 228 1.47 -5.61 -7.46
C LEU A 228 2.45 -5.41 -6.28
N GLU A 229 2.50 -4.21 -5.69
CA GLU A 229 3.44 -3.81 -4.63
C GLU A 229 3.41 -4.68 -3.37
N ASN A 230 2.30 -5.38 -3.08
CA ASN A 230 2.23 -6.33 -1.96
C ASN A 230 3.11 -7.59 -2.19
N TYR A 231 3.59 -7.82 -3.42
CA TYR A 231 4.45 -8.94 -3.77
C TYR A 231 5.91 -8.49 -3.79
N SER A 232 6.49 -8.35 -2.61
CA SER A 232 7.91 -8.06 -2.43
C SER A 232 8.69 -9.32 -2.09
N ASP A 233 9.69 -9.70 -2.88
CA ASP A 233 10.79 -10.62 -2.50
C ASP A 233 11.80 -9.92 -1.54
N PHE A 234 11.33 -8.88 -0.83
CA PHE A 234 12.17 -8.04 0.02
C PHE A 234 11.86 -8.35 1.48
N SER A 235 12.62 -9.29 2.06
CA SER A 235 12.41 -9.81 3.41
C SER A 235 13.33 -9.18 4.47
N THR A 236 13.85 -7.97 4.23
CA THR A 236 14.81 -7.32 5.14
C THR A 236 14.43 -5.88 5.44
N VAL A 237 14.89 -5.40 6.59
CA VAL A 237 14.93 -3.96 6.92
C VAL A 237 16.40 -3.66 7.20
N ASN A 238 16.99 -2.77 6.42
CA ASN A 238 18.39 -2.42 6.60
C ASN A 238 18.57 -1.45 7.78
N SER A 239 19.82 -1.24 8.21
CA SER A 239 20.12 -0.39 9.37
C SER A 239 19.66 1.06 9.23
N ALA A 240 19.65 1.60 8.00
CA ALA A 240 19.18 2.96 7.75
C ALA A 240 17.66 3.07 7.92
N GLU A 241 16.91 2.12 7.36
CA GLU A 241 15.46 2.03 7.54
C GLU A 241 15.10 1.80 9.01
N ALA A 242 15.79 0.89 9.71
CA ALA A 242 15.56 0.64 11.13
C ALA A 242 15.78 1.90 11.98
N THR A 243 16.84 2.67 11.70
CA THR A 243 17.11 3.95 12.38
C THR A 243 15.99 4.97 12.13
N GLN A 244 15.49 5.04 10.90
CA GLN A 244 14.37 5.94 10.56
C GLN A 244 13.07 5.50 11.22
N VAL A 245 12.74 4.21 11.21
CA VAL A 245 11.56 3.65 11.90
C VAL A 245 11.63 4.02 13.38
N PHE A 246 12.79 3.82 14.00
CA PHE A 246 12.99 4.11 15.41
C PHE A 246 12.88 5.60 15.75
N GLY A 247 13.44 6.48 14.91
CA GLY A 247 13.30 7.94 15.07
C GLY A 247 11.83 8.40 14.96
N VAL A 248 11.11 7.85 13.98
CA VAL A 248 9.68 8.14 13.78
C VAL A 248 8.83 7.59 14.91
N ALA A 249 9.13 6.39 15.42
CA ALA A 249 8.47 5.80 16.57
C ALA A 249 8.55 6.75 17.78
N GLY A 250 9.72 7.33 18.03
CA GLY A 250 9.89 8.32 19.10
C GLY A 250 9.04 9.59 18.90
N ASP A 251 8.95 10.09 17.67
CA ASP A 251 8.07 11.23 17.34
C ASP A 251 6.59 10.90 17.54
N ILE A 252 6.16 9.70 17.12
CA ILE A 252 4.79 9.19 17.29
C ILE A 252 4.46 9.02 18.77
N ILE A 253 5.31 8.37 19.56
CA ILE A 253 5.08 8.18 21.00
C ILE A 253 4.99 9.53 21.71
N ARG A 254 5.90 10.47 21.43
CA ARG A 254 5.83 11.82 22.01
C ARG A 254 4.54 12.54 21.60
N TYR A 255 4.08 12.39 20.37
CA TYR A 255 2.82 12.99 19.93
C TYR A 255 1.57 12.28 20.51
N MET A 256 1.61 10.97 20.72
CA MET A 256 0.57 10.23 21.46
C MET A 256 0.55 10.61 22.94
N ALA A 257 1.70 10.95 23.52
CA ALA A 257 1.81 11.39 24.92
C ALA A 257 1.40 12.85 25.13
N ARG A 258 1.96 13.80 24.36
CA ARG A 258 1.80 15.26 24.58
C ARG A 258 1.06 16.04 23.48
N GLY A 259 0.85 15.48 22.30
CA GLY A 259 0.07 16.10 21.22
C GLY A 259 0.84 17.28 20.65
N PRO A 260 0.20 18.42 20.34
CA PRO A 260 0.90 19.60 19.84
C PRO A 260 2.07 20.08 20.72
N LEU A 261 2.05 19.81 22.03
CA LEU A 261 3.16 20.16 22.92
C LEU A 261 4.47 19.41 22.60
N SER A 262 4.43 18.29 21.87
CA SER A 262 5.65 17.60 21.42
C SER A 262 6.28 18.22 20.18
N ILE A 263 5.54 19.05 19.44
CA ILE A 263 5.96 19.63 18.15
C ILE A 263 5.95 21.16 18.12
N ALA A 264 5.44 21.80 19.18
CA ALA A 264 5.26 23.25 19.26
C ALA A 264 5.62 23.78 20.65
N LYS A 265 5.95 25.06 20.74
CA LYS A 265 6.15 25.74 22.02
C LYS A 265 4.80 25.92 22.75
N PRO A 266 4.76 25.91 24.09
CA PRO A 266 3.50 26.05 24.84
C PRO A 266 2.66 27.27 24.44
N TYR A 267 3.30 28.41 24.14
CA TYR A 267 2.58 29.62 23.72
C TYR A 267 1.87 29.47 22.35
N GLN A 268 2.31 28.54 21.50
CA GLN A 268 1.70 28.31 20.18
C GLN A 268 0.36 27.55 20.29
N ILE A 269 -0.01 27.07 21.47
CA ILE A 269 -1.22 26.28 21.72
C ILE A 269 -2.23 27.20 22.41
N THR A 270 -3.06 27.86 21.60
CA THR A 270 -4.04 28.86 22.05
C THR A 270 -5.21 28.90 21.08
N ASP A 271 -6.42 29.17 21.57
CA ASP A 271 -7.59 29.44 20.71
C ASP A 271 -7.76 30.93 20.38
N ASP A 272 -6.89 31.79 20.92
CA ASP A 272 -6.79 33.21 20.57
C ASP A 272 -5.43 33.52 19.91
N PRO A 273 -5.31 33.39 18.57
CA PRO A 273 -4.05 33.67 17.89
C PRO A 273 -3.57 35.12 17.96
N LYS A 274 -4.34 36.06 18.53
CA LYS A 274 -3.90 37.43 18.79
C LYS A 274 -3.07 37.53 20.07
N SER A 275 -3.25 36.61 21.02
CA SER A 275 -2.55 36.62 22.31
C SER A 275 -1.03 36.43 22.18
N ILE A 276 -0.55 35.97 21.02
CA ILE A 276 0.86 35.72 20.72
C ILE A 276 1.39 36.54 19.54
N GLU A 277 0.70 37.63 19.20
CA GLU A 277 1.13 38.50 18.10
C GLU A 277 2.52 39.08 18.32
N ASP A 278 2.92 39.29 19.58
CA ASP A 278 4.29 39.71 19.95
C ASP A 278 5.35 38.64 19.64
N LYS A 279 4.98 37.35 19.69
CA LYS A 279 5.85 36.20 19.37
C LYS A 279 5.91 35.87 17.89
N MET A 280 4.90 36.31 17.13
CA MET A 280 4.76 36.06 15.69
C MET A 280 5.30 37.22 14.82
N LYS A 281 6.25 38.00 15.35
CA LYS A 281 6.86 39.14 14.65
C LYS A 281 8.06 38.72 13.80
N GLY A 282 8.22 39.37 12.66
CA GLY A 282 9.29 39.07 11.70
C GLY A 282 8.89 38.01 10.68
N ASP A 283 9.88 37.51 9.95
CA ASP A 283 9.69 36.46 8.95
C ASP A 283 9.96 35.08 9.56
N LEU A 284 8.88 34.38 9.94
CA LEU A 284 8.95 33.01 10.45
C LEU A 284 8.50 31.99 9.39
N ARG A 285 8.25 32.40 8.15
CA ARG A 285 7.70 31.54 7.09
C ARG A 285 8.54 30.28 6.95
N GLY A 286 7.90 29.11 6.98
CA GLY A 286 8.57 27.81 6.88
C GLY A 286 9.10 27.25 8.19
N LEU A 287 9.13 28.04 9.28
CA LEU A 287 9.56 27.57 10.59
C LEU A 287 8.38 26.96 11.38
N PRO A 288 8.60 25.92 12.21
CA PRO A 288 7.56 25.39 13.09
C PRO A 288 6.92 26.44 14.03
N THR A 289 7.68 27.49 14.38
CA THR A 289 7.20 28.63 15.17
C THR A 289 6.16 29.50 14.47
N SER A 290 5.97 29.33 13.15
CA SER A 290 4.95 30.04 12.38
C SER A 290 3.55 29.46 12.50
N ILE A 291 3.36 28.37 13.21
CA ILE A 291 2.09 27.65 13.32
C ILE A 291 1.45 27.92 14.68
N VAL A 292 0.13 28.10 14.71
CA VAL A 292 -0.67 28.17 15.93
C VAL A 292 -1.66 27.02 15.94
N TYR A 293 -1.67 26.28 17.04
CA TYR A 293 -2.53 25.12 17.25
C TYR A 293 -3.65 25.46 18.23
N SER A 294 -4.85 24.94 17.99
CA SER A 294 -5.96 24.97 18.93
C SER A 294 -5.65 24.17 20.19
N THR A 295 -6.28 24.55 21.31
CA THR A 295 -6.17 23.81 22.59
C THR A 295 -6.93 22.49 22.58
N LYS A 296 -7.81 22.28 21.59
CA LYS A 296 -8.64 21.08 21.48
C LYS A 296 -7.81 19.81 21.35
N VAL A 297 -8.25 18.75 22.03
CA VAL A 297 -7.73 17.40 21.87
C VAL A 297 -8.49 16.71 20.75
N MET A 298 -7.77 16.37 19.68
CA MET A 298 -8.32 15.71 18.47
C MET A 298 -7.55 14.43 18.10
N ARG A 299 -6.45 14.13 18.80
CA ARG A 299 -5.73 12.85 18.66
C ARG A 299 -6.48 11.76 19.43
N PRO A 300 -6.28 10.48 19.09
CA PRO A 300 -6.67 9.37 19.96
C PRO A 300 -6.00 9.49 21.34
N LEU A 301 -6.77 9.34 22.42
CA LEU A 301 -6.22 9.16 23.76
C LEU A 301 -5.98 7.67 23.98
N THR A 302 -4.79 7.33 24.45
CA THR A 302 -4.30 5.95 24.53
C THR A 302 -3.68 5.70 25.91
N PRO A 303 -3.49 4.42 26.33
CA PRO A 303 -2.79 4.11 27.57
C PRO A 303 -1.40 4.77 27.66
N ILE A 304 -0.72 4.96 26.52
CA ILE A 304 0.55 5.70 26.46
C ILE A 304 0.40 7.13 27.00
N SER A 305 -0.68 7.84 26.68
CA SER A 305 -0.87 9.21 27.19
C SER A 305 -1.00 9.25 28.71
N ALA A 306 -1.71 8.28 29.31
CA ALA A 306 -1.86 8.18 30.76
C ALA A 306 -0.52 8.00 31.48
N LEU A 307 0.38 7.17 30.93
CA LEU A 307 1.71 6.94 31.53
C LEU A 307 2.55 8.22 31.67
N PHE A 308 2.40 9.18 30.76
CA PHE A 308 3.15 10.45 30.78
C PHE A 308 2.48 11.54 31.65
N GLU A 309 1.23 11.34 32.08
CA GLU A 309 0.51 12.31 32.91
C GLU A 309 0.70 12.06 34.41
N VAL A 310 0.84 10.81 34.82
CA VAL A 310 1.06 10.42 36.22
C VAL A 310 2.54 10.56 36.62
N SER A 311 2.85 10.64 37.91
CA SER A 311 4.25 10.59 38.39
C SER A 311 4.78 9.15 38.43
N GLU A 312 3.96 8.25 38.94
CA GLU A 312 4.23 6.81 39.06
C GLU A 312 3.08 6.04 38.41
N PHE A 313 3.38 4.84 37.92
CA PHE A 313 2.42 3.91 37.34
C PHE A 313 2.78 2.50 37.81
N SER A 314 1.80 1.62 37.81
CA SER A 314 1.95 0.19 38.08
C SER A 314 2.51 -0.56 36.88
N ASP A 315 3.07 -1.74 37.14
CA ASP A 315 3.53 -2.67 36.09
C ASP A 315 2.41 -2.99 35.10
N GLU A 316 1.18 -3.10 35.57
CA GLU A 316 0.01 -3.41 34.74
C GLU A 316 -0.34 -2.26 33.78
N GLU A 317 -0.25 -1.00 34.21
CA GLU A 317 -0.46 0.15 33.32
C GLU A 317 0.61 0.21 32.23
N LEU A 318 1.86 -0.14 32.54
CA LEU A 318 2.93 -0.24 31.55
C LEU A 318 2.67 -1.39 30.57
N ARG A 319 2.25 -2.56 31.07
CA ARG A 319 1.90 -3.72 30.26
C ARG A 319 0.70 -3.46 29.36
N GLU A 320 -0.29 -2.72 29.84
CA GLU A 320 -1.43 -2.27 29.04
C GLU A 320 -0.97 -1.38 27.87
N ALA A 321 -0.05 -0.44 28.10
CA ALA A 321 0.51 0.38 27.03
C ALA A 321 1.32 -0.44 26.01
N ILE A 322 2.07 -1.45 26.47
CA ILE A 322 2.79 -2.38 25.59
C ILE A 322 1.81 -3.19 24.74
N ARG A 323 0.79 -3.81 25.36
CA ARG A 323 -0.24 -4.58 24.63
C ARG A 323 -0.98 -3.71 23.64
N PHE A 324 -1.40 -2.51 24.03
CA PHE A 324 -2.03 -1.55 23.14
C PHE A 324 -1.16 -1.25 21.91
N LEU A 325 0.11 -0.90 22.14
CA LEU A 325 1.03 -0.53 21.06
C LEU A 325 1.35 -1.72 20.15
N PHE A 326 1.59 -2.90 20.75
CA PHE A 326 1.86 -4.13 20.02
C PHE A 326 0.67 -4.53 19.17
N GLU A 327 -0.55 -4.53 19.72
CA GLU A 327 -1.76 -4.82 18.94
C GLU A 327 -1.98 -3.79 17.82
N ALA A 328 -1.71 -2.50 18.07
CA ALA A 328 -1.85 -1.44 17.06
C ALA A 328 -0.89 -1.60 15.88
N LEU A 329 0.27 -2.20 16.09
CA LEU A 329 1.31 -2.36 15.06
C LEU A 329 1.28 -3.75 14.40
N CYS A 330 1.12 -4.80 15.20
CA CYS A 330 1.20 -6.21 14.79
C CYS A 330 -0.18 -6.86 14.55
N PHE A 331 -1.28 -6.20 14.91
CA PHE A 331 -2.67 -6.64 14.71
C PHE A 331 -3.08 -7.94 15.41
N ARG A 332 -2.25 -8.41 16.33
CA ARG A 332 -2.51 -9.53 17.24
C ARG A 332 -2.01 -9.15 18.63
N PRO A 333 -2.53 -9.77 19.71
CA PRO A 333 -1.94 -9.64 21.02
C PRO A 333 -0.50 -10.17 21.03
N PRO A 334 0.38 -9.59 21.88
CA PRO A 334 1.67 -10.20 22.15
C PRO A 334 1.48 -11.55 22.87
N SER A 335 2.39 -12.47 22.64
CA SER A 335 2.58 -13.62 23.53
C SER A 335 3.15 -13.16 24.87
N GLU A 336 3.02 -13.99 25.91
CA GLU A 336 3.58 -13.69 27.24
C GLU A 336 5.08 -13.39 27.17
N LEU A 337 5.83 -14.15 26.36
CA LEU A 337 7.27 -13.95 26.17
C LEU A 337 7.59 -12.61 25.49
N GLU A 338 6.79 -12.21 24.49
CA GLU A 338 6.96 -10.92 23.82
C GLU A 338 6.65 -9.77 24.79
N GLU A 339 5.53 -9.85 25.52
CA GLU A 339 5.12 -8.84 26.49
C GLU A 339 6.19 -8.66 27.58
N ASP A 340 6.66 -9.76 28.18
CA ASP A 340 7.71 -9.73 29.22
C ASP A 340 9.04 -9.17 28.70
N GLY A 341 9.39 -9.50 27.45
CA GLY A 341 10.58 -8.98 26.79
C GLY A 341 10.53 -7.46 26.63
N TYR A 342 9.40 -6.93 26.13
CA TYR A 342 9.20 -5.50 25.98
C TYR A 342 9.10 -4.79 27.33
N PHE A 343 8.41 -5.37 28.30
CA PHE A 343 8.26 -4.82 29.65
C PHE A 343 9.64 -4.59 30.29
N LYS A 344 10.46 -5.65 30.34
CA LYS A 344 11.82 -5.58 30.89
C LYS A 344 12.69 -4.56 30.17
N MET A 345 12.58 -4.46 28.85
CA MET A 345 13.32 -3.47 28.07
C MET A 345 12.89 -2.04 28.42
N VAL A 346 11.58 -1.78 28.56
CA VAL A 346 11.08 -0.46 28.94
C VAL A 346 11.57 -0.09 30.35
N GLU A 347 11.49 -1.00 31.33
CA GLU A 347 12.02 -0.77 32.67
C GLU A 347 13.51 -0.38 32.65
N GLN A 348 14.33 -1.14 31.91
CA GLN A 348 15.76 -0.85 31.78
C GLN A 348 16.04 0.51 31.15
N THR A 349 15.23 0.94 30.19
CA THR A 349 15.38 2.26 29.58
C THR A 349 14.95 3.38 30.52
N ILE A 350 13.91 3.16 31.34
CA ILE A 350 13.47 4.11 32.38
C ILE A 350 14.54 4.27 33.46
N GLU A 351 15.12 3.17 33.93
CA GLU A 351 16.20 3.19 34.92
C GLU A 351 17.39 4.05 34.45
N LYS A 352 17.73 3.96 33.15
CA LYS A 352 18.90 4.64 32.58
C LYS A 352 18.66 6.08 32.17
N LEU A 353 17.48 6.41 31.63
CA LEU A 353 17.19 7.69 30.98
C LEU A 353 16.18 8.54 31.74
N GLY A 354 15.63 8.02 32.83
CA GLY A 354 14.47 8.59 33.50
C GLY A 354 13.17 8.25 32.78
N LYS A 355 12.05 8.58 33.43
CA LYS A 355 10.71 8.17 33.03
C LYS A 355 10.35 8.51 31.58
N GLU A 356 10.42 9.79 31.20
CA GLU A 356 9.90 10.21 29.88
C GLU A 356 10.74 9.66 28.73
N GLU A 357 12.05 9.89 28.74
CA GLU A 357 12.93 9.42 27.65
C GLU A 357 13.08 7.90 27.66
N GLY A 358 13.02 7.26 28.84
CA GLY A 358 12.96 5.81 28.96
C GLY A 358 11.70 5.23 28.34
N LEU A 359 10.51 5.78 28.65
CA LEU A 359 9.26 5.34 28.02
C LEU A 359 9.29 5.52 26.49
N VAL A 360 9.77 6.67 26.00
CA VAL A 360 9.88 6.90 24.55
C VAL A 360 10.81 5.88 23.91
N LEU A 361 12.02 5.67 24.47
CA LEU A 361 13.00 4.77 23.90
C LEU A 361 12.54 3.31 23.96
N GLY A 362 12.09 2.87 25.13
CA GLY A 362 11.64 1.50 25.38
C GLY A 362 10.44 1.13 24.50
N LEU A 363 9.40 1.97 24.44
CA LEU A 363 8.22 1.69 23.62
C LEU A 363 8.52 1.79 22.10
N SER A 364 9.50 2.60 21.69
CA SER A 364 9.90 2.69 20.27
C SER A 364 10.39 1.36 19.70
N SER A 365 10.90 0.47 20.55
CA SER A 365 11.34 -0.87 20.13
C SER A 365 10.24 -1.75 19.54
N VAL A 366 8.97 -1.54 19.93
CA VAL A 366 7.82 -2.31 19.42
C VAL A 366 7.59 -2.03 17.93
N PHE A 367 7.95 -0.83 17.44
CA PHE A 367 7.88 -0.48 16.02
C PHE A 367 8.89 -1.25 15.16
N LEU A 368 9.91 -1.85 15.78
CA LEU A 368 10.89 -2.71 15.11
C LEU A 368 10.55 -4.20 15.23
N ASP A 369 9.41 -4.54 15.83
CA ASP A 369 8.94 -5.92 15.86
C ASP A 369 8.78 -6.47 14.43
N ARG A 370 9.07 -7.77 14.25
CA ARG A 370 8.92 -8.42 12.95
C ARG A 370 7.49 -8.25 12.43
N ASP A 371 6.47 -8.42 13.27
CA ASP A 371 5.07 -8.42 12.85
C ASP A 371 4.52 -6.98 12.66
N ALA A 372 5.26 -5.96 13.12
CA ALA A 372 4.99 -4.56 12.81
C ALA A 372 5.45 -4.19 11.39
N LEU A 373 6.53 -4.83 10.92
CA LEU A 373 7.19 -4.52 9.63
C LEU A 373 6.88 -5.55 8.54
N PHE A 374 6.39 -6.73 8.93
CA PHE A 374 6.11 -7.84 8.04
C PHE A 374 4.79 -8.54 8.40
N ARG A 375 4.21 -9.24 7.43
CA ARG A 375 3.05 -10.13 7.59
C ARG A 375 3.56 -11.58 7.47
N PRO A 376 3.80 -12.28 8.60
CA PRO A 376 4.29 -13.66 8.56
C PRO A 376 3.18 -14.65 8.19
N GLU A 377 3.50 -15.55 7.26
CA GLU A 377 2.73 -16.75 6.91
C GLU A 377 3.68 -17.96 7.03
N LEU A 378 4.12 -18.24 8.25
CA LEU A 378 5.21 -19.17 8.56
C LEU A 378 4.75 -20.60 8.79
N VAL A 379 3.44 -20.83 8.93
CA VAL A 379 2.83 -22.16 9.11
C VAL A 379 3.55 -23.00 10.18
N GLN A 380 3.94 -22.36 11.28
CA GLN A 380 4.70 -23.02 12.36
C GLN A 380 3.92 -24.17 13.02
N LYS A 381 2.59 -24.14 12.87
CA LYS A 381 1.65 -25.14 13.38
C LYS A 381 0.85 -25.73 12.23
N GLY A 382 0.52 -27.00 12.33
CA GLY A 382 -0.29 -27.72 11.34
C GLY A 382 0.38 -28.99 10.83
N LYS A 383 -0.34 -29.73 9.98
CA LYS A 383 0.18 -30.93 9.31
C LYS A 383 0.19 -30.69 7.82
N ALA A 384 1.30 -31.03 7.18
CA ALA A 384 1.39 -31.03 5.74
C ALA A 384 0.43 -32.07 5.15
N ASP A 385 -0.26 -31.71 4.06
CA ASP A 385 -0.99 -32.68 3.26
C ASP A 385 -0.06 -33.49 2.35
N ARG A 386 -0.63 -34.35 1.50
CA ARG A 386 0.15 -35.19 0.57
C ARG A 386 1.02 -34.42 -0.42
N TYR A 387 0.79 -33.11 -0.57
CA TYR A 387 1.54 -32.22 -1.45
C TYR A 387 2.53 -31.33 -0.68
N GLY A 388 2.71 -31.56 0.62
CA GLY A 388 3.58 -30.75 1.46
C GLY A 388 2.95 -29.43 1.94
N ARG A 389 1.66 -29.21 1.67
CA ARG A 389 0.99 -27.93 1.94
C ARG A 389 0.47 -27.89 3.38
N VAL A 390 0.68 -26.78 4.07
CA VAL A 390 0.20 -26.57 5.43
C VAL A 390 -0.84 -25.44 5.41
N MET A 391 -2.01 -25.67 6.00
CA MET A 391 -3.03 -24.63 6.16
C MET A 391 -2.59 -23.66 7.26
N LEU A 392 -2.57 -22.35 6.98
CA LEU A 392 -2.42 -21.32 8.00
C LEU A 392 -3.51 -21.48 9.07
N GLN A 393 -3.21 -21.11 10.33
CA GLN A 393 -4.15 -21.28 11.44
C GLN A 393 -4.22 -20.01 12.30
N ASP A 394 -5.38 -19.83 12.92
CA ASP A 394 -5.64 -18.82 13.95
C ASP A 394 -5.23 -17.40 13.48
N TRP A 395 -4.29 -16.76 14.17
CA TRP A 395 -3.83 -15.40 13.85
C TRP A 395 -3.20 -15.30 12.46
N GLU A 396 -2.43 -16.29 12.00
CA GLU A 396 -1.82 -16.21 10.66
C GLU A 396 -2.90 -16.22 9.58
N LEU A 397 -3.89 -17.11 9.69
CA LEU A 397 -4.96 -17.19 8.70
C LEU A 397 -5.93 -16.01 8.78
N GLY A 398 -6.30 -15.60 9.99
CA GLY A 398 -7.18 -14.46 10.22
C GLY A 398 -6.56 -13.14 9.74
N LEU A 399 -5.27 -12.93 10.00
CA LEU A 399 -4.56 -11.76 9.49
C LEU A 399 -4.38 -11.82 7.98
N ALA A 400 -4.13 -12.98 7.37
CA ALA A 400 -4.11 -13.10 5.92
C ALA A 400 -5.44 -12.66 5.28
N VAL A 401 -6.58 -13.08 5.86
CA VAL A 401 -7.92 -12.63 5.42
C VAL A 401 -8.11 -11.13 5.66
N ASN A 402 -7.73 -10.62 6.83
CA ASN A 402 -7.82 -9.18 7.14
C ASN A 402 -6.99 -8.34 6.16
N HIS A 403 -5.74 -8.72 5.93
CA HIS A 403 -4.82 -8.05 5.00
C HIS A 403 -5.19 -8.21 3.53
N ALA A 404 -6.13 -9.09 3.17
CA ALA A 404 -6.68 -9.12 1.82
C ALA A 404 -7.61 -7.92 1.57
N LEU A 405 -8.28 -7.42 2.62
CA LEU A 405 -9.34 -6.41 2.49
C LEU A 405 -9.01 -5.06 3.15
N ARG A 406 -8.21 -5.06 4.23
CA ARG A 406 -8.04 -3.91 5.14
C ARG A 406 -6.56 -3.56 5.40
N TYR A 407 -6.32 -2.30 5.75
CA TYR A 407 -5.02 -1.81 6.22
C TYR A 407 -4.90 -1.75 7.75
N LEU A 408 -6.03 -1.83 8.45
CA LEU A 408 -6.13 -1.75 9.92
C LEU A 408 -6.39 -3.12 10.53
N GLN A 409 -6.48 -3.16 11.87
CA GLN A 409 -6.74 -4.37 12.65
C GLN A 409 -8.02 -5.11 12.19
N PRO A 410 -8.10 -6.44 12.42
CA PRO A 410 -9.33 -7.22 12.25
C PRO A 410 -10.54 -6.56 12.92
N ASP A 411 -11.71 -6.75 12.33
CA ASP A 411 -12.95 -6.39 13.02
C ASP A 411 -13.17 -7.32 14.23
N ASP A 412 -14.01 -6.91 15.17
CA ASP A 412 -14.23 -7.64 16.43
C ASP A 412 -14.70 -9.08 16.18
N GLN A 413 -15.50 -9.30 15.13
CA GLN A 413 -16.03 -10.62 14.81
C GLN A 413 -14.93 -11.56 14.27
N LEU A 414 -14.06 -11.07 13.38
CA LEU A 414 -12.91 -11.81 12.89
C LEU A 414 -11.92 -12.08 14.02
N ARG A 415 -11.65 -11.09 14.88
CA ARG A 415 -10.84 -11.26 16.09
C ARG A 415 -11.40 -12.37 16.97
N GLN A 416 -12.70 -12.37 17.24
CA GLN A 416 -13.34 -13.41 18.05
C GLN A 416 -13.28 -14.78 17.35
N SER A 417 -13.53 -14.86 16.04
CA SER A 417 -13.40 -16.11 15.27
C SER A 417 -11.98 -16.68 15.33
N ILE A 418 -10.94 -15.84 15.33
CA ILE A 418 -9.56 -16.27 15.52
C ILE A 418 -9.38 -16.86 16.94
N MET A 419 -9.81 -16.13 17.97
CA MET A 419 -9.67 -16.54 19.37
C MET A 419 -10.43 -17.84 19.69
N ASP A 420 -11.58 -18.05 19.06
CA ASP A 420 -12.39 -19.28 19.18
C ASP A 420 -11.79 -20.48 18.44
N GLY A 421 -10.68 -20.32 17.72
CA GLY A 421 -10.10 -21.35 16.87
C GLY A 421 -10.93 -21.66 15.61
N ARG A 422 -11.81 -20.72 15.21
CA ARG A 422 -12.67 -20.81 14.02
C ARG A 422 -12.02 -20.20 12.78
N MET A 423 -10.68 -20.26 12.70
CA MET A 423 -9.87 -19.87 11.55
C MET A 423 -8.82 -20.95 11.25
N ARG A 424 -9.27 -22.16 10.89
CA ARG A 424 -8.37 -23.31 10.64
C ARG A 424 -8.69 -24.09 9.36
N THR A 425 -9.81 -23.78 8.71
CA THR A 425 -10.30 -24.54 7.56
C THR A 425 -10.69 -23.63 6.39
N LYS A 426 -10.83 -24.21 5.19
CA LYS A 426 -11.34 -23.47 4.02
C LYS A 426 -12.78 -22.97 4.23
N ALA A 427 -13.60 -23.71 4.98
CA ALA A 427 -14.96 -23.32 5.30
C ALA A 427 -14.98 -22.08 6.22
N ASP A 428 -14.03 -21.97 7.15
CA ASP A 428 -13.85 -20.79 7.98
C ASP A 428 -13.50 -19.55 7.15
N VAL A 429 -12.51 -19.69 6.25
CA VAL A 429 -12.11 -18.60 5.34
C VAL A 429 -13.31 -18.15 4.52
N LYS A 430 -14.03 -19.09 3.90
CA LYS A 430 -15.21 -18.78 3.10
C LYS A 430 -16.24 -17.99 3.93
N ARG A 431 -16.57 -18.47 5.13
CA ARG A 431 -17.53 -17.81 6.03
C ARG A 431 -17.14 -16.36 6.33
N GLU A 432 -15.89 -16.13 6.75
CA GLU A 432 -15.45 -14.78 7.12
C GLU A 432 -15.30 -13.86 5.91
N VAL A 433 -14.80 -14.36 4.77
CA VAL A 433 -14.69 -13.57 3.54
C VAL A 433 -16.07 -13.18 3.00
N GLU A 434 -17.01 -14.12 2.91
CA GLU A 434 -18.39 -13.83 2.47
C GLU A 434 -19.06 -12.80 3.40
N ARG A 435 -18.89 -12.96 4.71
CA ARG A 435 -19.39 -11.99 5.69
C ARG A 435 -18.79 -10.60 5.47
N MET A 436 -17.46 -10.49 5.44
CA MET A 436 -16.77 -9.19 5.34
C MET A 436 -17.06 -8.49 4.00
N LEU A 437 -17.24 -9.24 2.92
CA LEU A 437 -17.64 -8.70 1.62
C LEU A 437 -19.08 -8.21 1.61
N ALA A 438 -20.01 -8.96 2.22
CA ALA A 438 -21.44 -8.59 2.28
C ALA A 438 -21.76 -7.46 3.28
N ASP A 439 -20.89 -7.21 4.25
CA ASP A 439 -21.09 -6.15 5.25
C ASP A 439 -20.53 -4.81 4.76
N ASP A 440 -21.42 -3.93 4.29
CA ASP A 440 -21.05 -2.59 3.82
C ASP A 440 -20.50 -1.67 4.92
N SER A 441 -20.65 -2.00 6.20
CA SER A 441 -20.02 -1.23 7.28
C SER A 441 -18.53 -1.53 7.43
N VAL A 442 -18.07 -2.67 6.89
CA VAL A 442 -16.65 -3.03 6.88
C VAL A 442 -15.96 -2.28 5.75
N ARG A 443 -15.09 -1.31 6.09
CA ARG A 443 -14.29 -0.61 5.08
C ARG A 443 -13.24 -1.53 4.46
N LYS A 444 -13.24 -1.62 3.11
CA LYS A 444 -12.42 -2.55 2.30
C LYS A 444 -11.47 -1.82 1.32
N PRO A 445 -10.54 -0.98 1.81
CA PRO A 445 -9.74 -0.09 0.97
C PRO A 445 -8.81 -0.84 -0.01
N ARG A 446 -8.52 -2.12 0.25
CA ARG A 446 -7.65 -2.91 -0.63
C ARG A 446 -8.30 -3.34 -1.93
N VAL A 447 -9.63 -3.27 -2.03
CA VAL A 447 -10.34 -3.47 -3.30
C VAL A 447 -9.94 -2.36 -4.28
N LEU A 448 -10.00 -1.09 -3.87
CA LEU A 448 -9.51 0.02 -4.69
C LEU A 448 -8.01 -0.06 -4.95
N ARG A 449 -7.23 -0.49 -3.94
CA ARG A 449 -5.79 -0.68 -4.13
C ARG A 449 -5.47 -1.67 -5.25
N PHE A 450 -6.22 -2.76 -5.38
CA PHE A 450 -6.04 -3.70 -6.49
C PHE A 450 -6.17 -2.99 -7.85
N PHE A 451 -7.17 -2.13 -8.02
CA PHE A 451 -7.34 -1.41 -9.29
C PHE A 451 -6.24 -0.38 -9.54
N ARG A 452 -5.72 0.27 -8.49
CA ARG A 452 -4.52 1.11 -8.60
C ARG A 452 -3.31 0.30 -9.04
N ASP A 453 -3.04 -0.82 -8.37
CA ASP A 453 -1.94 -1.72 -8.72
C ASP A 453 -2.09 -2.31 -10.13
N TYR A 454 -3.33 -2.57 -10.59
CA TYR A 454 -3.58 -3.20 -11.88
C TYR A 454 -3.46 -2.23 -13.06
N PHE A 455 -3.88 -0.97 -12.89
CA PHE A 455 -3.94 0.02 -13.96
C PHE A 455 -2.92 1.16 -13.82
N ASP A 456 -2.28 1.30 -12.66
CA ASP A 456 -1.34 2.37 -12.31
C ASP A 456 -1.89 3.80 -12.56
N TYR A 457 -3.21 3.98 -12.49
CA TYR A 457 -3.83 5.27 -12.82
C TYR A 457 -3.50 6.37 -11.81
N ASP A 458 -3.17 6.02 -10.57
CA ASP A 458 -2.73 6.96 -9.54
C ASP A 458 -1.32 7.52 -9.80
N LEU A 459 -0.57 6.90 -10.73
CA LEU A 459 0.72 7.41 -11.19
C LEU A 459 0.62 8.45 -12.30
N ALA A 460 -0.59 8.75 -12.80
CA ALA A 460 -0.79 9.72 -13.88
C ALA A 460 -0.20 11.11 -13.58
N GLY A 461 -0.15 11.48 -12.30
CA GLY A 461 0.45 12.73 -11.83
C GLY A 461 1.97 12.83 -12.01
N TYR A 462 2.68 11.73 -12.26
CA TYR A 462 4.13 11.76 -12.54
C TYR A 462 4.46 11.84 -14.04
N ILE A 463 3.45 11.73 -14.90
CA ILE A 463 3.65 11.74 -16.35
C ILE A 463 3.85 13.18 -16.82
N CYS A 464 5.09 13.55 -17.12
CA CYS A 464 5.41 14.84 -17.74
C CYS A 464 4.65 15.01 -19.06
N LYS A 465 4.02 16.19 -19.24
CA LYS A 465 3.40 16.59 -20.50
C LYS A 465 4.19 17.70 -21.16
N ASP A 466 4.34 17.61 -22.48
CA ASP A 466 4.86 18.74 -23.25
C ASP A 466 3.88 19.91 -23.14
N THR A 467 4.38 21.05 -22.67
CA THR A 467 3.55 22.21 -22.32
C THR A 467 2.93 22.84 -23.57
N LYS A 468 3.62 22.78 -24.71
CA LYS A 468 3.13 23.33 -25.97
C LYS A 468 1.99 22.48 -26.51
N ALA A 469 2.20 21.17 -26.63
CA ALA A 469 1.18 20.21 -27.05
C ALA A 469 -0.06 20.27 -26.14
N LEU A 470 0.12 20.34 -24.82
CA LEU A 470 -1.00 20.49 -23.88
C LEU A 470 -1.78 21.79 -24.14
N GLY A 471 -1.09 22.91 -24.36
CA GLY A 471 -1.74 24.18 -24.70
C GLY A 471 -2.52 24.15 -26.02
N GLU A 472 -2.03 23.42 -27.02
CA GLU A 472 -2.71 23.24 -28.31
C GLU A 472 -4.05 22.48 -28.18
N THR A 473 -4.22 21.64 -27.14
CA THR A 473 -5.51 20.97 -26.85
C THR A 473 -6.56 21.88 -26.23
N GLY A 474 -6.20 23.10 -25.81
CA GLY A 474 -7.07 24.01 -25.06
C GLY A 474 -7.05 23.82 -23.55
N ALA A 475 -6.35 22.81 -23.03
CA ALA A 475 -6.09 22.64 -21.60
C ALA A 475 -5.15 23.75 -21.06
N ALA A 476 -5.23 24.01 -19.75
CA ALA A 476 -4.35 25.00 -19.13
C ALA A 476 -2.88 24.53 -19.19
N ALA A 477 -2.06 25.22 -20.00
CA ALA A 477 -0.64 24.94 -20.12
C ALA A 477 0.13 25.18 -18.80
N GLY A 478 1.20 24.41 -18.58
CA GLY A 478 2.12 24.57 -17.44
C GLY A 478 1.97 23.51 -16.35
N THR A 479 2.45 23.81 -15.14
CA THR A 479 2.55 22.85 -14.02
C THR A 479 1.21 22.51 -13.35
N SER A 480 0.12 23.18 -13.73
CA SER A 480 -1.21 22.94 -13.17
C SER A 480 -1.73 21.53 -13.46
N HIS A 481 -1.28 20.92 -14.57
CA HIS A 481 -1.64 19.57 -14.98
C HIS A 481 -1.24 18.51 -13.95
N TYR A 482 -0.05 18.61 -13.34
CA TYR A 482 0.45 17.65 -12.35
C TYR A 482 -0.53 17.54 -11.20
N ARG A 483 -0.93 18.71 -10.67
CA ARG A 483 -1.89 18.80 -9.58
C ARG A 483 -3.26 18.25 -9.97
N ALA A 484 -3.77 18.58 -11.15
CA ALA A 484 -5.07 18.05 -11.59
C ALA A 484 -5.06 16.53 -11.74
N MET A 485 -3.95 15.93 -12.20
CA MET A 485 -3.84 14.48 -12.31
C MET A 485 -3.76 13.79 -10.92
N PHE A 486 -3.01 14.36 -9.98
CA PHE A 486 -3.01 13.86 -8.60
C PHE A 486 -4.40 14.00 -7.95
N ASP A 487 -5.05 15.16 -8.10
CA ASP A 487 -6.40 15.41 -7.57
C ASP A 487 -7.45 14.48 -8.24
N GLY A 488 -7.30 14.20 -9.54
CA GLY A 488 -8.20 13.35 -10.35
C GLY A 488 -8.13 11.84 -10.01
N THR A 489 -7.15 11.41 -9.22
CA THR A 489 -7.08 10.02 -8.72
C THR A 489 -8.33 9.70 -7.89
N ALA A 490 -8.76 10.59 -7.00
CA ALA A 490 -9.95 10.38 -6.17
C ALA A 490 -11.25 10.33 -7.00
N SER A 491 -11.33 11.13 -8.07
CA SER A 491 -12.41 11.07 -9.05
C SER A 491 -12.46 9.71 -9.76
N THR A 492 -11.28 9.19 -10.15
CA THR A 492 -11.16 7.88 -10.81
C THR A 492 -11.47 6.72 -9.85
N ASP A 493 -10.99 6.78 -8.60
CA ASP A 493 -11.38 5.83 -7.55
C ASP A 493 -12.92 5.76 -7.43
N ARG A 494 -13.59 6.91 -7.41
CA ARG A 494 -15.04 6.96 -7.29
C ARG A 494 -15.76 6.36 -8.49
N LEU A 495 -15.24 6.54 -9.70
CA LEU A 495 -15.77 5.89 -10.90
C LEU A 495 -15.65 4.36 -10.79
N ILE A 496 -14.49 3.87 -10.32
CA ILE A 496 -14.27 2.44 -10.09
C ILE A 496 -15.27 1.91 -9.06
N GLU A 497 -15.45 2.59 -7.92
CA GLU A 497 -16.43 2.19 -6.91
C GLU A 497 -17.86 2.08 -7.48
N LEU A 498 -18.28 3.02 -8.33
CA LEU A 498 -19.61 2.98 -8.97
C LEU A 498 -19.74 1.79 -9.93
N ILE A 499 -18.69 1.45 -10.67
CA ILE A 499 -18.71 0.28 -11.56
C ILE A 499 -18.72 -1.03 -10.75
N LEU A 500 -18.00 -1.06 -9.63
CA LEU A 500 -18.00 -2.20 -8.71
C LEU A 500 -19.35 -2.40 -8.03
N ASP A 501 -20.04 -1.32 -7.69
CA ASP A 501 -21.41 -1.39 -7.14
C ASP A 501 -22.42 -1.96 -8.16
N GLU A 502 -22.20 -1.69 -9.46
CA GLU A 502 -22.99 -2.31 -10.54
C GLU A 502 -22.65 -3.80 -10.75
N ASP A 503 -21.42 -4.23 -10.40
CA ASP A 503 -20.85 -5.59 -10.49
C ASP A 503 -21.16 -6.35 -11.80
N LYS A 504 -21.00 -5.67 -12.95
CA LYS A 504 -21.30 -6.21 -14.28
C LYS A 504 -20.20 -5.92 -15.27
N ASP A 505 -19.62 -6.97 -15.84
CA ASP A 505 -18.53 -6.89 -16.82
C ASP A 505 -17.43 -5.88 -16.40
N VAL A 506 -17.07 -5.89 -15.10
CA VAL A 506 -16.30 -4.81 -14.43
C VAL A 506 -15.09 -4.37 -15.24
N LEU A 507 -14.23 -5.29 -15.67
CA LEU A 507 -13.03 -4.97 -16.44
C LEU A 507 -13.35 -4.34 -17.80
N LYS A 508 -14.37 -4.85 -18.50
CA LYS A 508 -14.81 -4.30 -19.79
C LYS A 508 -15.36 -2.89 -19.59
N GLN A 509 -16.18 -2.66 -18.57
CA GLN A 509 -16.70 -1.33 -18.26
C GLN A 509 -15.57 -0.36 -17.95
N LEU A 510 -14.61 -0.74 -17.10
CA LEU A 510 -13.45 0.10 -16.77
C LEU A 510 -12.62 0.48 -18.00
N LEU A 511 -12.45 -0.44 -18.94
CA LEU A 511 -11.66 -0.22 -20.16
C LEU A 511 -12.39 0.54 -21.28
N THR A 512 -13.72 0.60 -21.24
CA THR A 512 -14.53 1.12 -22.37
C THR A 512 -15.52 2.23 -22.00
N THR A 513 -15.67 2.54 -20.72
CA THR A 513 -16.62 3.55 -20.25
C THR A 513 -16.24 4.95 -20.72
N ASN A 514 -17.26 5.74 -21.06
CA ASN A 514 -17.14 7.18 -21.29
C ASN A 514 -17.65 8.00 -20.09
N LYS A 515 -18.05 7.34 -19.00
CA LYS A 515 -18.46 8.01 -17.77
C LYS A 515 -17.23 8.60 -17.08
N VAL A 516 -17.38 9.80 -16.53
CA VAL A 516 -16.38 10.41 -15.65
C VAL A 516 -17.05 10.88 -14.37
N VAL A 517 -16.37 10.72 -13.24
CA VAL A 517 -16.69 11.48 -12.03
C VAL A 517 -15.77 12.68 -12.06
N ALA A 518 -16.31 13.88 -11.86
CA ALA A 518 -15.52 15.11 -11.93
C ALA A 518 -15.73 15.96 -10.68
N SER A 519 -14.64 16.54 -10.20
CA SER A 519 -14.56 17.54 -9.16
C SER A 519 -14.18 18.90 -9.75
N ARG A 520 -14.15 19.94 -8.91
CA ARG A 520 -13.66 21.26 -9.35
C ARG A 520 -12.18 21.24 -9.79
N GLY A 521 -11.38 20.30 -9.28
CA GLY A 521 -9.97 20.14 -9.68
C GLY A 521 -9.80 19.65 -11.12
N ASP A 522 -10.79 18.89 -11.60
CA ASP A 522 -10.75 18.27 -12.93
C ASP A 522 -11.10 19.25 -14.07
N ASN A 523 -11.45 20.50 -13.74
CA ASN A 523 -11.72 21.57 -14.72
C ASN A 523 -10.55 21.84 -15.66
N ILE A 524 -9.33 21.42 -15.31
CA ILE A 524 -8.16 21.55 -16.19
C ILE A 524 -8.32 20.70 -17.46
N TYR A 525 -8.98 19.55 -17.36
CA TYR A 525 -9.17 18.61 -18.47
C TYR A 525 -10.61 18.56 -18.97
N PHE A 526 -11.60 18.58 -18.06
CA PHE A 526 -13.02 18.47 -18.42
C PHE A 526 -13.77 19.81 -18.38
N GLY A 527 -13.10 20.89 -17.96
CA GLY A 527 -13.70 22.22 -17.89
C GLY A 527 -13.63 22.93 -19.23
N GLN A 528 -14.72 23.62 -19.59
CA GLN A 528 -14.71 24.55 -20.72
C GLN A 528 -14.36 25.95 -20.23
N ARG A 529 -13.36 26.58 -20.85
CA ARG A 529 -13.03 27.98 -20.56
C ARG A 529 -14.14 28.88 -21.09
N ARG A 530 -14.77 29.64 -20.19
CA ARG A 530 -15.78 30.64 -20.55
C ARG A 530 -15.17 31.74 -21.41
N THR A 531 -15.95 32.24 -22.37
CA THR A 531 -15.64 33.47 -23.10
C THR A 531 -15.64 34.68 -22.16
N ARG A 532 -15.00 35.79 -22.55
CA ARG A 532 -14.98 37.03 -21.74
C ARG A 532 -16.39 37.54 -21.40
N GLU A 533 -17.36 37.32 -22.27
CA GLU A 533 -18.75 37.72 -22.05
C GLU A 533 -19.43 36.81 -21.01
N GLU A 534 -19.23 35.50 -21.11
CA GLU A 534 -19.71 34.52 -20.12
C GLU A 534 -19.04 34.69 -18.76
N GLU A 535 -17.75 35.06 -18.71
CA GLU A 535 -17.07 35.44 -17.48
C GLU A 535 -17.72 36.66 -16.83
N LYS A 536 -17.94 37.74 -17.60
CA LYS A 536 -18.63 38.94 -17.09
C LYS A 536 -20.04 38.62 -16.61
N ALA A 537 -20.80 37.83 -17.36
CA ALA A 537 -22.15 37.41 -17.00
C ALA A 537 -22.15 36.55 -15.73
N SER A 538 -21.19 35.63 -15.58
CA SER A 538 -21.05 34.81 -14.38
C SER A 538 -20.67 35.65 -13.16
N VAL A 539 -19.72 36.58 -13.29
CA VAL A 539 -19.31 37.46 -12.19
C VAL A 539 -20.48 38.36 -11.77
N ALA A 540 -21.27 38.86 -12.73
CA ALA A 540 -22.47 39.62 -12.45
C ALA A 540 -23.53 38.77 -11.72
N LYS A 541 -23.75 37.53 -12.16
CA LYS A 541 -24.66 36.57 -11.53
C LYS A 541 -24.22 36.24 -10.10
N GLU A 542 -22.95 35.88 -9.88
CA GLU A 542 -22.41 35.60 -8.54
C GLU A 542 -22.50 36.81 -7.61
N LYS A 543 -22.22 38.02 -8.10
CA LYS A 543 -22.40 39.25 -7.32
C LYS A 543 -23.86 39.46 -6.93
N LYS A 544 -24.80 39.21 -7.85
CA LYS A 544 -26.24 39.32 -7.60
C LYS A 544 -26.70 38.29 -6.57
N GLU A 545 -26.34 37.02 -6.73
CA GLU A 545 -26.67 35.95 -5.79
C GLU A 545 -26.05 36.19 -4.41
N ALA A 546 -24.81 36.69 -4.35
CA ALA A 546 -24.16 37.05 -3.10
C ALA A 546 -24.87 38.24 -2.41
N ALA A 547 -25.31 39.24 -3.17
CA ALA A 547 -26.07 40.37 -2.64
C ALA A 547 -27.45 39.93 -2.13
N GLU A 548 -28.16 39.08 -2.88
CA GLU A 548 -29.45 38.51 -2.48
C GLU A 548 -29.32 37.64 -1.23
N LEU A 549 -28.28 36.79 -1.16
CA LEU A 549 -28.00 35.98 0.03
C LEU A 549 -27.66 36.85 1.25
N ALA A 550 -26.85 37.90 1.06
CA ALA A 550 -26.51 38.84 2.13
C ALA A 550 -27.75 39.60 2.62
N ALA A 551 -28.62 40.03 1.71
CA ALA A 551 -29.90 40.67 2.04
C ALA A 551 -30.82 39.71 2.81
N ARG A 552 -30.93 38.44 2.38
CA ARG A 552 -31.72 37.42 3.09
C ARG A 552 -31.17 37.14 4.48
N GLN A 553 -29.85 36.99 4.62
CA GLN A 553 -29.19 36.79 5.91
C GLN A 553 -29.35 38.00 6.84
N ALA A 554 -29.31 39.22 6.30
CA ALA A 554 -29.56 40.44 7.07
C ALA A 554 -31.01 40.48 7.56
N ALA A 555 -31.98 40.16 6.70
CA ALA A 555 -33.39 40.11 7.06
C ALA A 555 -33.70 39.01 8.10
N GLU A 556 -33.16 37.80 7.92
CA GLU A 556 -33.26 36.70 8.89
C GLU A 556 -32.66 37.09 10.25
N LYS A 557 -31.49 37.77 10.25
CA LYS A 557 -30.85 38.27 11.46
C LYS A 557 -31.69 39.35 12.15
N GLU A 558 -32.26 40.28 11.39
CA GLU A 558 -33.12 41.34 11.93
C GLU A 558 -34.40 40.77 12.55
N ALA A 559 -35.07 39.84 11.85
CA ALA A 559 -36.25 39.14 12.36
C ALA A 559 -35.93 38.36 13.64
N TRP A 560 -34.77 37.69 13.69
CA TRP A 560 -34.32 36.97 14.87
C TRP A 560 -34.07 37.90 16.06
N LEU A 561 -33.43 39.05 15.83
CA LEU A 561 -33.15 40.06 16.86
C LEU A 561 -34.45 40.68 17.42
N LYS A 562 -35.46 40.92 16.58
CA LYS A 562 -36.78 41.38 17.03
C LYS A 562 -37.49 40.32 17.87
N ALA A 563 -37.40 39.04 17.49
CA ALA A 563 -38.01 37.94 18.23
C ALA A 563 -37.25 37.57 19.53
N ASN A 564 -35.97 37.96 19.65
CA ASN A 564 -35.11 37.60 20.79
C ASN A 564 -34.32 38.80 21.33
N PRO A 565 -34.98 39.77 22.01
CA PRO A 565 -34.31 40.95 22.55
C PRO A 565 -33.20 40.56 23.54
N GLY A 566 -32.00 41.14 23.39
CA GLY A 566 -30.87 40.94 24.32
C GLY A 566 -30.06 39.64 24.15
N LYS A 567 -30.44 38.74 23.23
CA LYS A 567 -29.66 37.53 22.93
C LYS A 567 -28.74 37.73 21.71
N LYS A 568 -27.59 37.03 21.66
CA LYS A 568 -26.69 37.07 20.50
C LYS A 568 -27.22 36.17 19.36
N PRO A 569 -27.27 36.64 18.10
CA PRO A 569 -27.77 35.84 16.98
C PRO A 569 -26.91 34.61 16.72
N PRO A 570 -27.52 33.50 16.25
CA PRO A 570 -26.78 32.30 15.88
C PRO A 570 -25.78 32.60 14.77
N LYS A 571 -24.63 31.89 14.78
CA LYS A 571 -23.62 32.02 13.72
C LYS A 571 -24.25 31.64 12.37
N PRO A 572 -24.01 32.40 11.30
CA PRO A 572 -24.55 32.07 9.99
C PRO A 572 -24.04 30.68 9.56
N PRO A 573 -24.87 29.88 8.88
CA PRO A 573 -24.43 28.60 8.35
C PRO A 573 -23.25 28.84 7.40
N LYS A 574 -22.16 28.09 7.59
CA LYS A 574 -21.01 28.16 6.68
C LYS A 574 -21.51 27.87 5.26
N LYS A 575 -21.09 28.70 4.30
CA LYS A 575 -21.35 28.50 2.85
C LYS A 575 -21.10 27.03 2.53
N LYS A 576 -22.14 26.27 2.14
CA LYS A 576 -21.92 24.94 1.54
C LYS A 576 -21.05 25.17 0.32
N ARG A 577 -19.79 24.70 0.37
CA ARG A 577 -18.94 24.67 -0.81
C ARG A 577 -19.61 23.67 -1.76
N SER A 578 -20.18 24.17 -2.86
CA SER A 578 -20.76 23.33 -3.92
C SER A 578 -19.71 22.57 -4.69
#